data_AF-A0A7C7YB02-F1
#
_entry.id   AF-A0A7C7YB02-F1
#
_cell.length_a   1.000
_cell.length_b   1.000
_cell.length_c   1.000
_cell.angle_alpha   90.00
_cell.angle_beta   90.00
_cell.angle_gamma   90.00
#
_symmetry.space_group_name_H-M   'P 1'
#
loop_
_entity.id
_entity.type
_entity.pdbx_description
1 polymer ?
#
loop_
_entity_poly.entity_id
_entity_poly.type
_entity_poly.pdbx_seq_one_letter_code
_entity_poly.pdbx_strand_id
1 'polypeptide(L)'
;MFDSAPHWVPSDRGLLLFLCRWPDLAPIPVSLPQDADSRELRILRVALAAWSNAGLGIRFQEVVPDAARLEILFTPSGGGSPRGSGDALADCAIDIGPNGVVFKKGQVQARIVWASIHLNRRQADALGREMALDDDQLLGAALHELGHALGYSGHPVQGASIMQRTTDEVRKIGARVASGAPLIDPNLRALYALPSGVVVGRIPLGPDSARLLARFDASARKVDFDGPFSRVGDTRTRYFYRGDQGTAYALTATHWRPGGAQKAEIAFQANAAAQVLLRLAGPTKTPVP
;
A
#
# COMPACT_ATOMS: atom_id res chain seq x y z
N MET A 1 -12.23 -13.18 9.81
CA MET A 1 -10.77 -12.99 9.80
C MET A 1 -10.50 -12.03 8.66
N PHE A 2 -9.75 -10.94 8.87
CA PHE A 2 -9.52 -9.96 7.81
C PHE A 2 -8.51 -10.52 6.80
N ASP A 3 -8.92 -10.67 5.54
CA ASP A 3 -8.04 -11.11 4.44
C ASP A 3 -7.07 -10.00 3.96
N SER A 4 -7.11 -8.82 4.60
CA SER A 4 -6.21 -7.69 4.37
C SER A 4 -5.31 -7.43 5.57
N ALA A 5 -4.03 -7.14 5.32
CA ALA A 5 -3.11 -6.68 6.33
C ALA A 5 -3.37 -5.18 6.63
N PRO A 6 -3.89 -4.80 7.81
CA PRO A 6 -4.16 -3.39 8.11
C PRO A 6 -2.87 -2.57 8.18
N HIS A 7 -3.01 -1.26 7.97
CA HIS A 7 -1.99 -0.28 8.34
C HIS A 7 -1.84 -0.25 9.86
N TRP A 8 -0.72 0.32 10.32
CA TRP A 8 -0.50 0.47 11.75
C TRP A 8 0.23 1.76 12.10
N VAL A 9 0.00 2.20 13.34
CA VAL A 9 0.62 3.37 13.95
C VAL A 9 0.95 3.07 15.41
N PRO A 10 2.05 3.61 15.97
CA PRO A 10 2.36 3.50 17.39
C PRO A 10 1.27 4.13 18.27
N SER A 11 1.06 3.56 19.46
CA SER A 11 0.20 4.07 20.53
C SER A 11 0.76 3.72 21.90
N ASP A 12 0.16 4.26 22.95
CA ASP A 12 0.46 3.97 24.35
C ASP A 12 0.36 2.47 24.70
N ARG A 13 -0.49 1.71 24.00
CA ARG A 13 -0.74 0.28 24.26
C ARG A 13 -0.14 -0.66 23.21
N GLY A 14 0.83 -0.19 22.42
CA GLY A 14 1.45 -0.95 21.34
C GLY A 14 1.05 -0.39 19.96
N LEU A 15 0.62 -1.24 19.04
CA LEU A 15 0.21 -0.85 17.69
C LEU A 15 -1.31 -0.74 17.58
N LEU A 16 -1.80 0.35 16.99
CA LEU A 16 -3.17 0.43 16.50
C LEU A 16 -3.20 -0.03 15.05
N LEU A 17 -4.11 -0.94 14.74
CA LEU A 17 -4.35 -1.42 13.38
C LEU A 17 -5.52 -0.65 12.79
N PHE A 18 -5.36 -0.10 11.59
CA PHE A 18 -6.40 0.68 10.94
C PHE A 18 -6.46 0.47 9.42
N LEU A 19 -7.60 0.78 8.83
CA LEU A 19 -7.79 0.76 7.37
C LEU A 19 -7.46 2.14 6.79
N CYS A 20 -6.83 2.18 5.62
CA CYS A 20 -6.50 3.42 4.95
C CYS A 20 -6.94 3.37 3.48
N ARG A 21 -7.47 4.50 2.99
CA ARG A 21 -7.90 4.64 1.60
C ARG A 21 -7.69 6.08 1.12
N TRP A 22 -7.90 6.29 -0.17
CA TRP A 22 -7.94 7.64 -0.73
C TRP A 22 -9.15 8.43 -0.17
N PRO A 23 -9.02 9.76 -0.02
CA PRO A 23 -10.13 10.62 0.39
C PRO A 23 -11.32 10.52 -0.57
N ASP A 24 -12.53 10.76 -0.05
CA ASP A 24 -13.74 10.81 -0.86
C ASP A 24 -13.74 12.00 -1.83
N LEU A 25 -14.42 11.84 -2.97
CA LEU A 25 -14.88 12.90 -3.90
C LEU A 25 -13.81 13.70 -4.67
N ALA A 26 -12.55 13.69 -4.26
CA ALA A 26 -11.46 14.26 -5.06
C ALA A 26 -10.99 13.27 -6.13
N PRO A 27 -10.78 13.70 -7.39
CA PRO A 27 -10.14 12.83 -8.36
C PRO A 27 -8.70 12.54 -7.92
N ILE A 28 -8.27 11.29 -8.08
CA ILE A 28 -6.90 10.86 -7.83
C ILE A 28 -6.06 11.26 -9.05
N PRO A 29 -5.07 12.17 -8.91
CA PRO A 29 -4.19 12.55 -10.01
C PRO A 29 -3.30 11.36 -10.39
N VAL A 30 -3.45 10.84 -11.61
CA VAL A 30 -2.74 9.67 -12.11
C VAL A 30 -1.85 10.02 -13.29
N SER A 31 -0.61 9.55 -13.30
CA SER A 31 0.24 9.54 -14.50
C SER A 31 0.28 8.13 -15.09
N LEU A 32 0.21 8.07 -16.42
CA LEU A 32 0.41 6.84 -17.19
C LEU A 32 1.89 6.73 -17.63
N PRO A 33 2.39 5.52 -17.95
CA PRO A 33 3.79 5.33 -18.32
C PRO A 33 4.12 6.12 -19.59
N GLN A 34 5.24 6.86 -19.56
CA GLN A 34 5.68 7.68 -20.70
C GLN A 34 6.16 6.85 -21.88
N ASP A 35 6.61 5.63 -21.61
CA ASP A 35 7.09 4.65 -22.58
C ASP A 35 5.98 3.69 -23.05
N ALA A 36 4.72 3.93 -22.67
CA ALA A 36 3.60 3.08 -23.06
C ALA A 36 3.21 3.27 -24.53
N ASP A 37 2.94 2.17 -25.23
CA ASP A 37 2.37 2.24 -26.58
C ASP A 37 0.85 2.54 -26.57
N SER A 38 0.25 2.78 -27.75
CA SER A 38 -1.18 3.07 -27.88
C SER A 38 -2.10 1.95 -27.40
N ARG A 39 -1.64 0.69 -27.41
CA ARG A 39 -2.38 -0.45 -26.89
C ARG A 39 -2.36 -0.45 -25.37
N GLU A 40 -1.19 -0.32 -24.78
CA GLU A 40 -0.97 -0.26 -23.34
C GLU A 40 -1.76 0.90 -22.73
N LEU A 41 -1.67 2.11 -23.30
CA LEU A 41 -2.43 3.27 -22.83
C LEU A 41 -3.94 3.05 -22.86
N ARG A 42 -4.46 2.39 -23.90
CA ARG A 42 -5.89 2.05 -23.98
C ARG A 42 -6.29 1.07 -22.87
N ILE A 43 -5.50 0.03 -22.63
CA ILE A 43 -5.76 -0.95 -21.57
C ILE A 43 -5.76 -0.29 -20.19
N LEU A 44 -4.76 0.56 -19.91
CA LEU A 44 -4.68 1.27 -18.63
C LEU A 44 -5.87 2.21 -18.41
N ARG A 45 -6.32 2.91 -19.46
CA ARG A 45 -7.52 3.74 -19.40
C ARG A 45 -8.79 2.94 -19.13
N VAL A 46 -8.91 1.74 -19.72
CA VAL A 46 -10.01 0.81 -19.40
C VAL A 46 -9.95 0.41 -17.92
N ALA A 47 -8.77 0.11 -17.37
CA ALA A 47 -8.61 -0.23 -15.97
C ALA A 47 -9.04 0.92 -15.02
N LEU A 48 -8.61 2.16 -15.31
CA LEU A 48 -8.99 3.35 -14.55
C LEU A 48 -10.51 3.62 -14.63
N ALA A 49 -11.09 3.49 -15.82
CA ALA A 49 -12.53 3.66 -16.02
C ALA A 49 -13.33 2.58 -15.27
N ALA A 50 -12.89 1.33 -15.30
CA ALA A 50 -13.53 0.22 -14.61
C ALA A 50 -13.59 0.46 -13.10
N TRP A 51 -12.50 0.90 -12.47
CA TRP A 51 -12.49 1.26 -11.05
C TRP A 51 -13.34 2.50 -10.73
N SER A 52 -13.30 3.53 -11.58
CA SER A 52 -14.17 4.71 -11.41
C SER A 52 -15.67 4.34 -11.44
N ASN A 53 -16.02 3.34 -12.25
CA ASN A 53 -17.39 2.85 -12.41
C ASN A 53 -17.77 1.72 -11.44
N ALA A 54 -16.85 1.25 -10.58
CA ALA A 54 -17.08 0.13 -9.67
C ALA A 54 -18.01 0.46 -8.48
N GLY A 55 -18.40 1.74 -8.34
CA GLY A 55 -19.27 2.25 -7.28
C GLY A 55 -18.54 2.59 -5.98
N LEU A 56 -17.23 2.84 -6.03
CA LEU A 56 -16.42 3.17 -4.85
C LEU A 56 -16.44 4.66 -4.48
N GLY A 57 -17.02 5.51 -5.32
CA GLY A 57 -17.02 6.97 -5.10
C GLY A 57 -15.68 7.66 -5.44
N ILE A 58 -14.73 6.94 -6.04
CA ILE A 58 -13.46 7.46 -6.54
C ILE A 58 -13.54 7.79 -8.03
N ARG A 59 -12.66 8.69 -8.47
CA ARG A 59 -12.42 9.00 -9.88
C ARG A 59 -10.93 9.20 -10.08
N PHE A 60 -10.45 9.04 -11.31
CA PHE A 60 -9.07 9.35 -11.69
C PHE A 60 -9.04 10.55 -12.63
N GLN A 61 -7.95 11.32 -12.56
CA GLN A 61 -7.64 12.39 -13.49
C GLN A 61 -6.23 12.19 -14.04
N GLU A 62 -6.10 11.95 -15.35
CA GLU A 62 -4.79 11.88 -15.99
C GLU A 62 -4.06 13.23 -15.88
N VAL A 63 -2.83 13.21 -15.38
CA VAL A 63 -1.95 14.37 -15.20
C VAL A 63 -0.52 14.02 -15.61
N VAL A 64 0.32 15.05 -15.77
CA VAL A 64 1.77 14.88 -15.97
C VAL A 64 2.43 14.29 -14.70
N PRO A 65 3.55 13.56 -14.83
CA PRO A 65 4.18 12.86 -13.71
C PRO A 65 4.42 13.72 -12.46
N ASP A 66 4.92 14.95 -12.61
CA ASP A 66 5.22 15.83 -11.46
C ASP A 66 4.00 16.23 -10.64
N ALA A 67 2.81 16.14 -11.22
CA ALA A 67 1.53 16.43 -10.55
C ALA A 67 0.83 15.16 -10.04
N ALA A 68 1.36 13.98 -10.35
CA ALA A 68 0.73 12.71 -10.02
C ALA A 68 0.82 12.40 -8.53
N ARG A 69 -0.21 11.72 -8.02
CA ARG A 69 -0.21 11.05 -6.72
C ARG A 69 -0.36 9.54 -6.86
N LEU A 70 -0.84 9.07 -8.01
CA LEU A 70 -0.79 7.68 -8.42
C LEU A 70 0.05 7.59 -9.69
N GLU A 71 1.11 6.81 -9.67
CA GLU A 71 1.97 6.60 -10.85
C GLU A 71 1.77 5.18 -11.37
N ILE A 72 1.58 5.03 -12.67
CA ILE A 72 1.63 3.71 -13.33
C ILE A 72 2.87 3.68 -14.21
N LEU A 73 3.71 2.67 -14.00
CA LEU A 73 4.99 2.50 -14.67
C LEU A 73 5.11 1.07 -15.22
N PHE A 74 5.83 0.90 -16.31
CA PHE A 74 6.31 -0.41 -16.71
C PHE A 74 7.70 -0.67 -16.13
N THR A 75 7.94 -1.88 -15.66
CA THR A 75 9.24 -2.26 -15.11
C THR A 75 10.27 -2.40 -16.24
N PRO A 76 11.51 -1.92 -16.04
CA PRO A 76 12.60 -2.21 -16.95
C PRO A 76 12.86 -3.72 -17.00
N SER A 77 13.09 -4.26 -18.20
CA SER A 77 13.48 -5.66 -18.36
C SER A 77 14.84 -5.90 -17.68
N GLY A 78 14.89 -6.79 -16.69
CA GLY A 78 16.15 -7.28 -16.09
C GLY A 78 16.58 -6.64 -14.75
N GLY A 79 15.75 -5.80 -14.11
CA GLY A 79 16.02 -5.27 -12.78
C GLY A 79 14.95 -5.66 -11.77
N GLY A 80 15.31 -6.50 -10.77
CA GLY A 80 14.51 -6.76 -9.56
C GLY A 80 13.00 -6.82 -9.77
N SER A 81 12.55 -7.57 -10.78
CA SER A 81 11.15 -7.54 -11.23
C SER A 81 10.18 -7.97 -10.12
N PRO A 82 8.98 -7.37 -10.05
CA PRO A 82 7.89 -7.87 -9.22
C PRO A 82 7.71 -9.38 -9.41
N ARG A 83 7.43 -10.11 -8.33
CA ARG A 83 7.05 -11.51 -8.45
C ARG A 83 5.63 -11.59 -9.03
N GLY A 84 5.50 -11.87 -10.33
CA GLY A 84 4.20 -11.96 -11.00
C GLY A 84 4.09 -10.96 -12.16
N SER A 85 2.88 -10.44 -12.40
CA SER A 85 2.61 -9.50 -13.51
C SER A 85 2.74 -8.02 -13.10
N GLY A 86 2.91 -7.72 -11.81
CA GLY A 86 3.14 -6.38 -11.29
C GLY A 86 3.32 -6.33 -9.78
N ASP A 87 3.53 -5.13 -9.24
CA ASP A 87 3.34 -4.80 -7.84
C ASP A 87 2.79 -3.37 -7.67
N ALA A 88 2.33 -3.07 -6.45
CA ALA A 88 1.87 -1.76 -6.07
C ALA A 88 2.34 -1.37 -4.69
N LEU A 89 2.50 -0.06 -4.51
CA LEU A 89 2.90 0.58 -3.26
C LEU A 89 1.88 1.66 -2.95
N ALA A 90 1.38 1.72 -1.72
CA ALA A 90 0.47 2.77 -1.28
C ALA A 90 0.90 3.35 0.07
N ASP A 91 1.12 4.66 0.11
CA ASP A 91 1.50 5.39 1.31
C ASP A 91 0.32 6.06 1.96
N CYS A 92 0.03 5.61 3.17
CA CYS A 92 -0.93 6.23 4.04
C CYS A 92 -0.22 7.24 4.94
N ALA A 93 -0.47 8.54 4.75
CA ALA A 93 -0.05 9.57 5.70
C ALA A 93 -0.92 9.50 6.95
N ILE A 94 -0.32 9.72 8.11
CA ILE A 94 -1.00 9.71 9.41
C ILE A 94 -0.76 11.05 10.08
N ASP A 95 -1.85 11.72 10.47
CA ASP A 95 -1.76 12.99 11.16
C ASP A 95 -1.35 12.75 12.62
N ILE A 96 -0.32 13.47 13.03
CA ILE A 96 0.24 13.41 14.37
C ILE A 96 0.31 14.82 14.94
N GLY A 97 -0.16 14.97 16.17
CA GLY A 97 -0.08 16.21 16.95
C GLY A 97 0.91 16.10 18.12
N PRO A 98 0.99 17.14 18.97
CA PRO A 98 1.89 17.18 20.13
C PRO A 98 1.70 15.98 21.08
N ASN A 99 0.47 15.47 21.16
CA ASN A 99 0.08 14.38 22.07
C ASN A 99 0.02 13.00 21.37
N GLY A 100 0.63 12.87 20.19
CA GLY A 100 0.62 11.63 19.40
C GLY A 100 -0.42 11.63 18.29
N VAL A 101 -0.92 10.44 17.94
CA VAL A 101 -1.85 10.23 16.81
C VAL A 101 -3.12 11.06 16.98
N VAL A 102 -3.53 11.76 15.91
CA VAL A 102 -4.76 12.57 15.93
C VAL A 102 -5.96 11.66 15.66
N PHE A 103 -6.98 11.79 16.52
CA PHE A 103 -8.26 11.10 16.36
C PHE A 103 -9.39 12.08 16.08
N LYS A 104 -10.31 11.69 15.19
CA LYS A 104 -11.59 12.37 14.99
C LYS A 104 -12.70 11.33 14.88
N LYS A 105 -13.76 11.48 15.69
CA LYS A 105 -14.89 10.52 15.73
C LYS A 105 -14.43 9.05 15.89
N GLY A 106 -13.40 8.81 16.70
CA GLY A 106 -12.85 7.47 16.94
C GLY A 106 -11.99 6.88 15.82
N GLN A 107 -11.66 7.67 14.79
CA GLN A 107 -10.83 7.25 13.66
C GLN A 107 -9.46 7.91 13.74
N VAL A 108 -8.42 7.17 13.39
CA VAL A 108 -7.09 7.72 13.12
C VAL A 108 -7.22 8.69 11.95
N GLN A 109 -6.74 9.92 12.07
CA GLN A 109 -6.70 10.80 10.90
C GLN A 109 -5.58 10.34 9.98
N ALA A 110 -5.96 9.61 8.93
CA ALA A 110 -5.02 9.03 7.98
C ALA A 110 -5.67 8.88 6.60
N ARG A 111 -4.85 8.97 5.55
CA ARG A 111 -5.31 8.88 4.15
C ARG A 111 -4.17 8.45 3.24
N ILE A 112 -4.50 7.78 2.14
CA ILE A 112 -3.51 7.56 1.09
C ILE A 112 -3.19 8.90 0.45
N VAL A 113 -1.89 9.16 0.27
CA VAL A 113 -1.38 10.42 -0.31
C VAL A 113 -0.52 10.20 -1.54
N TRP A 114 0.01 8.99 -1.69
CA TRP A 114 0.81 8.59 -2.83
C TRP A 114 0.68 7.09 -3.05
N ALA A 115 0.68 6.66 -4.31
CA ALA A 115 0.81 5.27 -4.69
C ALA A 115 1.57 5.13 -6.01
N SER A 116 2.16 3.97 -6.23
CA SER A 116 2.79 3.62 -7.51
C SER A 116 2.49 2.17 -7.84
N ILE A 117 2.32 1.91 -9.13
CA ILE A 117 2.06 0.61 -9.72
C ILE A 117 3.17 0.34 -10.72
N HIS A 118 3.82 -0.80 -10.59
CA HIS A 118 4.83 -1.26 -11.53
C HIS A 118 4.34 -2.53 -12.22
N LEU A 119 4.07 -2.44 -13.52
CA LEU A 119 3.58 -3.56 -14.32
C LEU A 119 4.72 -4.19 -15.12
N ASN A 120 4.70 -5.51 -15.22
CA ASN A 120 5.58 -6.23 -16.14
C ASN A 120 4.91 -6.33 -17.51
N ARG A 121 5.67 -6.12 -18.60
CA ARG A 121 5.19 -6.40 -19.96
C ARG A 121 5.22 -7.89 -20.30
N ARG A 122 5.97 -8.66 -19.52
CA ARG A 122 6.25 -10.08 -19.76
C ARG A 122 6.11 -10.87 -18.47
N GLN A 123 5.81 -12.14 -18.61
CA GLN A 123 5.76 -13.10 -17.51
C GLN A 123 6.24 -14.46 -17.99
N ALA A 124 6.89 -15.21 -17.10
CA ALA A 124 7.24 -16.59 -17.32
C ALA A 124 5.99 -17.48 -17.48
N ASP A 125 5.96 -18.29 -18.54
CA ASP A 125 4.96 -19.34 -18.72
C ASP A 125 5.22 -20.54 -17.78
N ALA A 126 4.38 -21.58 -17.86
CA ALA A 126 4.52 -22.79 -17.06
C ALA A 126 5.85 -23.55 -17.27
N LEU A 127 6.58 -23.24 -18.35
CA LEU A 127 7.90 -23.80 -18.67
C LEU A 127 9.04 -22.83 -18.35
N GLY A 128 8.75 -21.69 -17.71
CA GLY A 128 9.74 -20.68 -17.33
C GLY A 128 10.16 -19.74 -18.47
N ARG A 129 9.45 -19.74 -19.60
CA ARG A 129 9.78 -18.90 -20.77
C ARG A 129 9.09 -17.55 -20.66
N GLU A 130 9.85 -16.47 -20.84
CA GLU A 130 9.33 -15.10 -20.81
C GLU A 130 8.42 -14.80 -22.03
N MET A 131 7.12 -14.71 -21.79
CA MET A 131 6.11 -14.38 -22.78
C MET A 131 5.55 -12.99 -22.56
N ALA A 132 5.23 -12.28 -23.64
CA ALA A 132 4.52 -11.00 -23.55
C ALA A 132 3.10 -11.23 -22.99
N LEU A 133 2.63 -10.31 -22.15
CA LEU A 133 1.27 -10.36 -21.65
C LEU A 133 0.28 -9.99 -22.76
N ASP A 134 -0.74 -10.83 -22.93
CA ASP A 134 -1.89 -10.48 -23.75
C ASP A 134 -2.74 -9.36 -23.11
N ASP A 135 -3.73 -8.87 -23.85
CA ASP A 135 -4.55 -7.72 -23.43
C ASP A 135 -5.29 -8.00 -22.12
N ASP A 136 -5.84 -9.21 -21.96
CA ASP A 136 -6.61 -9.61 -20.79
C ASP A 136 -5.72 -9.78 -19.56
N GLN A 137 -4.50 -10.31 -19.75
CA GLN A 137 -3.49 -10.43 -18.71
C GLN A 137 -3.01 -9.06 -18.24
N LEU A 138 -2.69 -8.14 -19.17
CA LEU A 138 -2.26 -6.80 -18.81
C LEU A 138 -3.39 -6.02 -18.13
N LEU A 139 -4.62 -6.12 -18.64
CA LEU A 139 -5.79 -5.49 -18.02
C LEU A 139 -6.05 -6.06 -16.62
N GLY A 140 -6.03 -7.39 -16.47
CA GLY A 140 -6.19 -8.05 -15.18
C GLY A 140 -5.12 -7.61 -14.17
N ALA A 141 -3.85 -7.59 -14.58
CA ALA A 141 -2.75 -7.11 -13.75
C ALA A 141 -2.94 -5.65 -13.34
N ALA A 142 -3.24 -4.75 -14.29
CA ALA A 142 -3.49 -3.34 -14.00
C ALA A 142 -4.67 -3.15 -13.03
N LEU A 143 -5.76 -3.89 -13.21
CA LEU A 143 -6.91 -3.84 -12.30
C LEU A 143 -6.55 -4.33 -10.88
N HIS A 144 -5.78 -5.41 -10.77
CA HIS A 144 -5.30 -5.97 -9.50
C HIS A 144 -4.41 -4.98 -8.76
N GLU A 145 -3.37 -4.48 -9.42
CA GLU A 145 -2.42 -3.54 -8.81
C GLU A 145 -3.09 -2.20 -8.46
N LEU A 146 -4.07 -1.74 -9.26
CA LEU A 146 -4.90 -0.59 -8.90
C LEU A 146 -5.68 -0.86 -7.60
N GLY A 147 -6.20 -2.07 -7.40
CA GLY A 147 -6.89 -2.41 -6.15
C GLY A 147 -5.97 -2.29 -4.93
N HIS A 148 -4.69 -2.69 -5.07
CA HIS A 148 -3.67 -2.47 -4.04
C HIS A 148 -3.36 -0.99 -3.83
N ALA A 149 -3.14 -0.23 -4.91
CA ALA A 149 -2.90 1.22 -4.86
C ALA A 149 -4.08 2.01 -4.25
N LEU A 150 -5.29 1.45 -4.32
CA LEU A 150 -6.49 1.99 -3.70
C LEU A 150 -6.63 1.65 -2.21
N GLY A 151 -5.70 0.91 -1.62
CA GLY A 151 -5.61 0.65 -0.18
C GLY A 151 -5.92 -0.78 0.25
N TYR A 152 -6.29 -1.67 -0.68
CA TYR A 152 -6.53 -3.07 -0.32
C TYR A 152 -5.23 -3.87 -0.36
N SER A 153 -4.61 -4.10 0.80
CA SER A 153 -3.31 -4.78 0.93
C SER A 153 -3.38 -6.31 0.96
N GLY A 154 -4.57 -6.89 0.81
CA GLY A 154 -4.83 -8.30 0.99
C GLY A 154 -4.99 -9.09 -0.30
N HIS A 155 -5.09 -10.42 -0.15
CA HIS A 155 -5.55 -11.31 -1.21
C HIS A 155 -6.54 -12.31 -0.60
N PRO A 156 -7.84 -12.25 -0.94
CA PRO A 156 -8.81 -13.20 -0.42
C PRO A 156 -8.48 -14.62 -0.88
N VAL A 157 -8.68 -15.58 0.03
CA VAL A 157 -8.38 -17.00 -0.25
C VAL A 157 -9.46 -17.63 -1.13
N GLN A 158 -10.68 -17.09 -1.13
CA GLN A 158 -11.85 -17.62 -1.85
C GLN A 158 -12.73 -16.51 -2.42
N GLY A 159 -13.58 -16.87 -3.38
CA GLY A 159 -14.60 -15.98 -3.99
C GLY A 159 -14.08 -15.17 -5.19
N ALA A 160 -14.97 -14.78 -6.10
CA ALA A 160 -14.59 -14.04 -7.31
C ALA A 160 -14.22 -12.58 -6.97
N SER A 161 -12.93 -12.29 -6.88
CA SER A 161 -12.38 -10.96 -6.59
C SER A 161 -11.17 -10.71 -7.48
N ILE A 162 -11.04 -9.48 -7.97
CA ILE A 162 -9.85 -9.08 -8.74
C ILE A 162 -8.60 -9.10 -7.87
N MET A 163 -8.75 -9.06 -6.55
CA MET A 163 -7.66 -9.10 -5.58
C MET A 163 -7.16 -10.53 -5.30
N GLN A 164 -7.58 -11.56 -6.03
CA GLN A 164 -7.02 -12.90 -5.83
C GLN A 164 -5.55 -13.00 -6.29
N ARG A 165 -4.77 -13.87 -5.66
CA ARG A 165 -3.39 -14.18 -6.10
C ARG A 165 -3.30 -14.96 -7.40
N THR A 166 -4.37 -15.67 -7.77
CA THR A 166 -4.35 -16.58 -8.92
C THR A 166 -4.48 -15.81 -10.23
N THR A 167 -3.46 -15.90 -11.08
CA THR A 167 -3.39 -15.18 -12.36
C THR A 167 -4.54 -15.53 -13.31
N ASP A 168 -5.05 -16.76 -13.27
CA ASP A 168 -6.13 -17.21 -14.15
C ASP A 168 -7.46 -16.51 -13.84
N GLU A 169 -7.81 -16.36 -12.56
CA GLU A 169 -9.04 -15.64 -12.17
C GLU A 169 -8.93 -14.15 -12.43
N VAL A 170 -7.76 -13.56 -12.16
CA VAL A 170 -7.46 -12.17 -12.49
C VAL A 170 -7.60 -11.92 -14.00
N ARG A 171 -7.05 -12.80 -14.84
CA ARG A 171 -7.19 -12.75 -16.30
C ARG A 171 -8.65 -12.88 -16.74
N LYS A 172 -9.41 -13.82 -16.18
CA LYS A 172 -10.84 -14.00 -16.49
C LYS A 172 -11.65 -12.74 -16.17
N ILE A 173 -11.36 -12.06 -15.06
CA ILE A 173 -12.00 -10.80 -14.71
C ILE A 173 -11.57 -9.70 -15.70
N GLY A 174 -10.29 -9.64 -16.05
CA GLY A 174 -9.78 -8.76 -17.12
C GLY A 174 -10.56 -8.92 -18.43
N ALA A 175 -10.67 -10.14 -18.95
CA ALA A 175 -11.42 -10.45 -20.17
C ALA A 175 -12.91 -10.03 -20.10
N ARG A 176 -13.54 -10.20 -18.93
CA ARG A 176 -14.92 -9.74 -18.71
C ARG A 176 -15.03 -8.22 -18.75
N VAL A 177 -14.11 -7.51 -18.12
CA VAL A 177 -14.08 -6.04 -18.15
C VAL A 177 -13.78 -5.54 -19.57
N ALA A 178 -12.87 -6.19 -20.30
CA ALA A 178 -12.57 -5.86 -21.70
C ALA A 178 -13.79 -5.99 -22.62
N SER A 179 -14.68 -6.95 -22.35
CA SER A 179 -15.95 -7.10 -23.07
C SER A 179 -17.07 -6.14 -22.59
N GLY A 180 -16.75 -5.20 -21.70
CA GLY A 180 -17.67 -4.15 -21.23
C GLY A 180 -18.47 -4.52 -19.97
N ALA A 181 -18.20 -5.67 -19.34
CA ALA A 181 -18.84 -6.00 -18.08
C ALA A 181 -18.36 -5.07 -16.95
N PRO A 182 -19.25 -4.70 -16.01
CA PRO A 182 -18.85 -3.88 -14.87
C PRO A 182 -17.87 -4.63 -13.97
N LEU A 183 -16.86 -3.91 -13.48
CA LEU A 183 -15.98 -4.42 -12.42
C LEU A 183 -16.74 -4.42 -11.09
N ILE A 184 -16.75 -5.57 -10.42
CA ILE A 184 -17.35 -5.76 -9.11
C ILE A 184 -16.31 -6.39 -8.20
N ASP A 185 -15.90 -5.67 -7.16
CA ASP A 185 -15.04 -6.22 -6.10
C ASP A 185 -15.67 -5.94 -4.72
N PRO A 186 -16.24 -6.96 -4.04
CA PRO A 186 -16.87 -6.79 -2.74
C PRO A 186 -15.91 -6.30 -1.65
N ASN A 187 -14.63 -6.66 -1.73
CA ASN A 187 -13.64 -6.33 -0.70
C ASN A 187 -13.29 -4.84 -0.76
N LEU A 188 -13.05 -4.30 -1.96
CA LEU A 188 -12.85 -2.87 -2.12
C LEU A 188 -14.13 -2.08 -1.82
N ARG A 189 -15.31 -2.58 -2.19
CA ARG A 189 -16.57 -1.94 -1.79
C ARG A 189 -16.71 -1.86 -0.27
N ALA A 190 -16.36 -2.93 0.46
CA ALA A 190 -16.39 -2.92 1.92
C ALA A 190 -15.37 -1.93 2.51
N LEU A 191 -14.16 -1.85 1.95
CA LEU A 191 -13.15 -0.86 2.35
C LEU A 191 -13.65 0.57 2.15
N TYR A 192 -14.24 0.89 1.00
CA TYR A 192 -14.70 2.23 0.67
C TYR A 192 -16.04 2.61 1.31
N ALA A 193 -16.81 1.64 1.81
CA ALA A 193 -17.98 1.89 2.67
C ALA A 193 -17.61 2.41 4.07
N LEU A 194 -16.35 2.24 4.48
CA LEU A 194 -15.82 2.71 5.75
C LEU A 194 -15.01 4.00 5.54
N PRO A 195 -14.99 4.93 6.50
CA PRO A 195 -14.06 6.06 6.42
C PRO A 195 -12.61 5.59 6.55
N SER A 196 -11.67 6.34 5.97
CA SER A 196 -10.25 6.11 6.21
C SER A 196 -9.93 6.29 7.71
N GLY A 197 -9.02 5.47 8.25
CA GLY A 197 -8.60 5.54 9.64
C GLY A 197 -9.40 4.69 10.64
N VAL A 198 -10.36 3.90 10.17
CA VAL A 198 -11.13 2.99 11.03
C VAL A 198 -10.20 1.99 11.71
N VAL A 199 -10.22 1.97 13.04
CA VAL A 199 -9.42 1.05 13.85
C VAL A 199 -10.07 -0.33 13.86
N VAL A 200 -9.31 -1.35 13.45
CA VAL A 200 -9.78 -2.74 13.32
C VAL A 200 -9.11 -3.68 14.33
N GLY A 201 -8.14 -3.19 15.09
CA GLY A 201 -7.47 -4.01 16.10
C GLY A 201 -6.36 -3.28 16.84
N ARG A 202 -5.80 -3.97 17.82
CA ARG A 202 -4.63 -3.54 18.57
C ARG A 202 -3.68 -4.71 18.76
N ILE A 203 -2.38 -4.48 18.66
CA ILE A 203 -1.36 -5.47 18.95
C ILE A 203 -0.44 -4.95 20.04
N PRO A 204 -0.35 -5.61 21.21
CA PRO A 204 0.64 -5.22 22.21
C PRO A 204 2.04 -5.46 21.67
N LEU A 205 2.97 -4.56 21.99
CA LEU A 205 4.39 -4.72 21.69
C LEU A 205 5.13 -5.10 22.96
N GLY A 206 6.16 -5.95 22.86
CA GLY A 206 7.05 -6.14 23.98
C GLY A 206 7.97 -4.92 24.19
N PRO A 207 8.62 -4.85 25.36
CA PRO A 207 9.30 -3.63 25.81
C PRO A 207 10.40 -3.12 24.87
N ASP A 208 11.15 -4.01 24.23
CA ASP A 208 12.23 -3.63 23.31
C ASP A 208 11.69 -3.01 22.01
N SER A 209 10.70 -3.65 21.40
CA SER A 209 10.02 -3.13 20.21
C SER A 209 9.32 -1.80 20.48
N ALA A 210 8.68 -1.67 21.65
CA ALA A 210 8.05 -0.41 22.08
C ALA A 210 9.08 0.72 22.25
N ARG A 211 10.21 0.44 22.93
CA ARG A 211 11.31 1.41 23.11
C ARG A 211 11.92 1.85 21.78
N LEU A 212 12.21 0.90 20.90
CA LEU A 212 12.79 1.18 19.59
C LEU A 212 11.87 2.08 18.77
N LEU A 213 10.58 1.74 18.71
CA LEU A 213 9.58 2.50 17.96
C LEU A 213 9.39 3.91 18.52
N ALA A 214 9.27 4.06 19.84
CA ALA A 214 9.15 5.36 20.49
C ALA A 214 10.39 6.24 20.28
N ARG A 215 11.60 5.65 20.37
CA ARG A 215 12.85 6.36 20.12
C ARG A 215 12.97 6.79 18.67
N PHE A 216 12.63 5.91 17.73
CA PHE A 216 12.64 6.22 16.30
C PHE A 216 11.68 7.39 15.99
N ASP A 217 10.44 7.28 16.45
CA ASP A 217 9.39 8.27 16.22
C ASP A 217 9.76 9.64 16.82
N ALA A 218 10.22 9.67 18.07
CA ALA A 218 10.69 10.90 18.71
C ALA A 218 11.92 11.51 18.01
N SER A 219 12.81 10.69 17.46
CA SER A 219 14.00 11.18 16.74
C SER A 219 13.62 11.79 15.40
N ALA A 220 12.71 11.15 14.66
CA ALA A 220 12.23 11.66 13.37
C ALA A 220 11.49 13.00 13.50
N ARG A 221 10.66 13.15 14.55
CA ARG A 221 9.96 14.41 14.82
C ARG A 221 10.87 15.58 15.20
N LYS A 222 12.05 15.31 15.79
CA LYS A 222 13.01 16.37 16.15
C LYS A 222 13.70 17.00 14.95
N VAL A 223 13.79 16.26 13.84
CA VAL A 223 14.44 16.70 12.60
C VAL A 223 13.43 17.13 11.52
N ASP A 224 12.17 17.33 11.92
CA ASP A 224 11.06 17.81 11.09
C ASP A 224 10.91 17.09 9.74
N PHE A 225 11.11 15.76 9.74
CA PHE A 225 10.87 14.95 8.56
C PHE A 225 9.38 14.89 8.21
N ASP A 226 9.07 14.81 6.92
CA ASP A 226 7.70 14.63 6.44
C ASP A 226 7.16 13.25 6.84
N GLY A 227 5.89 13.22 7.25
CA GLY A 227 5.20 12.04 7.74
C GLY A 227 4.73 12.15 9.21
N PRO A 228 4.42 11.00 9.85
CA PRO A 228 4.75 9.66 9.40
C PRO A 228 3.82 9.09 8.32
N PHE A 229 4.33 8.04 7.69
CA PHE A 229 3.63 7.23 6.71
C PHE A 229 3.59 5.76 7.15
N SER A 230 2.53 5.06 6.77
CA SER A 230 2.42 3.61 6.85
C SER A 230 2.26 3.02 5.44
N ARG A 231 3.03 1.98 5.11
CA ARG A 231 2.87 1.19 3.89
C ARG A 231 2.76 -0.28 4.26
N VAL A 232 1.81 -0.98 3.63
CA VAL A 232 1.58 -2.41 3.86
C VAL A 232 1.69 -3.15 2.53
N GLY A 233 2.37 -4.29 2.55
CA GLY A 233 2.30 -5.30 1.50
C GLY A 233 2.12 -6.69 2.11
N ASP A 234 2.22 -7.73 1.28
CA ASP A 234 1.88 -9.12 1.61
C ASP A 234 2.55 -9.69 2.87
N THR A 235 3.83 -9.38 3.09
CA THR A 235 4.64 -10.03 4.13
C THR A 235 5.38 -9.04 5.03
N ARG A 236 5.31 -7.76 4.68
CA ARG A 236 6.05 -6.68 5.32
C ARG A 236 5.18 -5.45 5.37
N THR A 237 5.32 -4.73 6.46
CA THR A 237 4.75 -3.40 6.60
C THR A 237 5.78 -2.49 7.23
N ARG A 238 5.73 -1.21 6.88
CA ARG A 238 6.66 -0.22 7.37
C ARG A 238 5.94 1.01 7.91
N TYR A 239 6.56 1.58 8.93
CA TYR A 239 6.30 2.90 9.45
C TYR A 239 7.53 3.75 9.19
N PHE A 240 7.36 4.90 8.55
CA PHE A 240 8.49 5.65 8.04
C PHE A 240 8.22 7.14 7.95
N TYR A 241 9.31 7.90 7.90
CA TYR A 241 9.34 9.33 7.62
C TYR A 241 10.18 9.57 6.37
N ARG A 242 9.97 10.70 5.70
CA ARG A 242 10.77 11.14 4.55
C ARG A 242 11.60 12.35 4.98
N GLY A 243 12.92 12.20 4.92
CA GLY A 243 13.83 13.33 5.08
C GLY A 243 14.12 14.01 3.75
N ASP A 244 15.21 14.78 3.72
CA ASP A 244 15.66 15.49 2.54
C ASP A 244 15.81 14.55 1.32
N GLN A 245 15.49 15.09 0.14
CA GLN A 245 15.52 14.38 -1.14
C GLN A 245 14.62 13.12 -1.20
N GLY A 246 13.64 13.00 -0.30
CA GLY A 246 12.70 11.88 -0.28
C GLY A 246 13.26 10.60 0.34
N THR A 247 14.41 10.68 1.02
CA THR A 247 15.03 9.52 1.67
C THR A 247 14.11 8.96 2.75
N ALA A 248 13.71 7.70 2.61
CA ALA A 248 12.86 7.04 3.60
C ALA A 248 13.68 6.56 4.81
N TYR A 249 13.30 6.99 6.00
CA TYR A 249 13.77 6.47 7.29
C TYR A 249 12.67 5.55 7.81
N ALA A 250 12.92 4.24 7.88
CA ALA A 250 11.86 3.27 8.08
C ALA A 250 12.17 2.23 9.15
N LEU A 251 11.15 1.90 9.93
CA LEU A 251 11.05 0.65 10.69
C LEU A 251 10.11 -0.30 9.95
N THR A 252 10.61 -1.49 9.62
CA THR A 252 9.84 -2.53 8.94
C THR A 252 9.51 -3.64 9.92
N ALA A 253 8.22 -3.94 10.11
CA ALA A 253 7.81 -5.16 10.79
C ALA A 253 7.97 -6.34 9.84
N THR A 254 8.80 -7.31 10.24
CA THR A 254 8.93 -8.59 9.53
C THR A 254 7.91 -9.60 10.08
N HIS A 255 7.52 -10.58 9.27
CA HIS A 255 6.51 -11.59 9.65
C HIS A 255 5.12 -11.03 10.00
N TRP A 256 4.72 -9.93 9.35
CA TRP A 256 3.40 -9.33 9.55
C TRP A 256 2.29 -10.27 9.04
N ARG A 257 1.67 -11.02 9.96
CA ARG A 257 0.51 -11.88 9.71
C ARG A 257 -0.59 -11.60 10.75
N PRO A 258 -1.37 -10.53 10.56
CA PRO A 258 -2.48 -10.23 11.45
C PRO A 258 -3.54 -11.33 11.31
N GLY A 259 -3.59 -12.26 12.29
CA GLY A 259 -4.51 -13.40 12.31
C GLY A 259 -3.87 -14.80 12.21
N GLY A 260 -2.54 -14.89 12.05
CA GLY A 260 -1.84 -16.19 12.08
C GLY A 260 -1.76 -16.81 13.48
N ALA A 261 -1.84 -18.14 13.57
CA ALA A 261 -1.80 -18.91 14.82
C ALA A 261 -0.47 -18.81 15.62
N GLN A 262 0.58 -18.21 15.04
CA GLN A 262 1.84 -17.96 15.74
C GLN A 262 1.90 -16.52 16.25
N LYS A 263 1.86 -16.36 17.57
CA LYS A 263 2.22 -15.15 18.31
C LYS A 263 3.73 -14.91 18.28
N ALA A 264 4.34 -14.86 17.09
CA ALA A 264 5.68 -14.31 17.02
C ALA A 264 5.59 -12.85 17.49
N GLU A 265 6.42 -12.46 18.45
CA GLU A 265 6.50 -11.07 18.89
C GLU A 265 6.88 -10.19 17.70
N ILE A 266 6.16 -9.09 17.49
CA ILE A 266 6.45 -8.18 16.40
C ILE A 266 7.80 -7.51 16.68
N ALA A 267 8.75 -7.77 15.78
CA ALA A 267 10.07 -7.15 15.78
C ALA A 267 10.19 -6.16 14.61
N PHE A 268 10.99 -5.12 14.82
CA PHE A 268 11.23 -4.10 13.81
C PHE A 268 12.67 -4.12 13.31
N GLN A 269 12.82 -4.04 12.00
CA GLN A 269 14.10 -3.83 11.35
C GLN A 269 14.19 -2.39 10.84
N ALA A 270 15.17 -1.65 11.35
CA ALA A 270 15.51 -0.32 10.85
C ALA A 270 16.31 -0.42 9.54
N ASN A 271 15.93 0.36 8.52
CA ASN A 271 16.75 0.51 7.32
C ASN A 271 18.02 1.34 7.62
N ALA A 272 18.96 1.40 6.67
CA ALA A 272 20.24 2.07 6.86
C ALA A 272 20.10 3.53 7.33
N ALA A 273 19.19 4.29 6.73
CA ALA A 273 18.90 5.67 7.11
C ALA A 273 18.36 5.77 8.55
N ALA A 274 17.36 4.95 8.92
CA ALA A 274 16.84 4.90 10.28
C ALA A 274 17.89 4.49 11.32
N GLN A 275 18.82 3.59 10.97
CA GLN A 275 19.94 3.24 11.85
C GLN A 275 20.89 4.41 12.09
N VAL A 276 21.11 5.28 11.10
CA VAL A 276 21.90 6.50 11.27
C VAL A 276 21.16 7.46 12.21
N LEU A 277 19.87 7.71 11.96
CA LEU A 277 19.03 8.57 12.81
C LEU A 277 19.05 8.11 14.28
N LEU A 278 18.85 6.81 14.50
CA LEU A 278 18.86 6.23 15.84
C LEU A 278 20.23 6.39 16.52
N ARG A 279 21.34 6.20 15.80
CA ARG A 279 22.69 6.39 16.35
C ARG A 279 22.94 7.84 16.79
N LEU A 280 22.55 8.81 15.98
CA LEU A 280 22.71 10.24 16.29
C LEU A 280 21.89 10.70 17.50
N ALA A 281 20.73 10.08 17.73
CA ALA A 281 19.88 10.40 18.88
C ALA A 281 20.49 9.98 20.24
N GLY A 282 21.54 9.14 20.26
CA GLY A 282 22.13 8.58 21.48
C GLY A 282 21.21 7.60 22.23
N PRO A 283 21.67 6.98 23.34
CA PRO A 283 20.82 6.17 24.20
C PRO A 283 19.81 7.04 24.96
N THR A 284 18.54 6.62 24.99
CA THR A 284 17.51 7.25 25.81
C THR A 284 17.82 7.02 27.29
N LYS A 285 18.10 8.09 28.04
CA LYS A 285 18.37 8.04 29.50
C LYS A 285 17.11 7.89 30.36
N THR A 286 15.92 7.89 29.75
CA THR A 286 14.65 7.88 30.48
C THR A 286 13.99 6.49 30.41
N PRO A 287 13.58 5.89 31.54
CA PRO A 287 12.74 4.71 31.52
C PRO A 287 11.41 5.04 30.83
N VAL A 288 10.91 4.11 30.01
CA VAL A 288 9.52 4.15 29.56
C VAL A 288 8.66 3.75 30.77
N PRO A 289 7.65 4.56 31.18
CA PRO A 289 6.74 4.20 32.27
C PRO A 289 5.88 2.98 31.92
#